data_AF-C7RNQ7-F1
#
_entry.id   AF-C7RNQ7-F1
#
_cell.length_a   1.000
_cell.length_b   1.000
_cell.length_c   1.000
_cell.angle_alpha   90.00
_cell.angle_beta   90.00
_cell.angle_gamma   90.00
#
_symmetry.space_group_name_H-M   'P 1'
#
loop_
_entity.id
_entity.type
_entity.pdbx_description
1 polymer ?
#
loop_
_entity_poly.entity_id
_entity_poly.type
_entity_poly.pdbx_seq_one_letter_code
_entity_poly.pdbx_strand_id
1 'polypeptide(L)'
;MTGTHAAARILAVFLLLGSVVAAADSEKILPIGGVVNEATLNDYYLIQTGNRANLRFIPDPEKPSRMVLELTLRGSDPEAATSHRTEILGRKDGLGNQEEARWYGFEFYVPPDWRQYPTAIVVAQLHGNDRLRLSPPVSIQIQGGRMFLMLQHNTNAVTGRTPPTTANSIRFYPWHGPLILGRWYRLIVRTYWSAMPGAGELDVWLNGNLLARQRGVPNTYDTSEGIGGRNYAKTGIYAPYGIEASDAIRILTRGIVYGGPSAGYQDMVDALDR
;
A
#
# COMPACT_ATOMS: atom_id res chain seq x y z
N MET A 1 -77.02 -14.19 -3.71
CA MET A 1 -75.74 -14.83 -4.07
C MET A 1 -75.00 -15.10 -2.75
N THR A 2 -74.84 -16.39 -2.42
CA THR A 2 -73.75 -17.01 -1.62
C THR A 2 -72.86 -16.03 -0.81
N GLY A 3 -72.87 -15.98 0.52
CA GLY A 3 -72.79 -17.07 1.49
C GLY A 3 -71.32 -17.37 1.82
N THR A 4 -70.85 -17.02 3.04
CA THR A 4 -70.12 -17.84 4.03
C THR A 4 -69.17 -17.04 4.95
N HIS A 5 -69.36 -17.25 6.27
CA HIS A 5 -68.42 -17.42 7.41
C HIS A 5 -66.91 -17.10 7.20
N ALA A 6 -66.10 -16.67 8.17
CA ALA A 6 -66.00 -17.11 9.57
C ALA A 6 -65.08 -16.18 10.37
N ALA A 7 -65.22 -16.24 11.69
CA ALA A 7 -64.48 -15.51 12.69
C ALA A 7 -63.08 -16.09 13.01
N ALA A 8 -62.26 -15.20 13.60
CA ALA A 8 -61.22 -15.42 14.62
C ALA A 8 -60.02 -16.32 14.30
N ARG A 9 -58.81 -15.77 14.54
CA ARG A 9 -57.85 -16.28 15.52
C ARG A 9 -56.62 -15.38 15.64
N ILE A 10 -56.28 -15.07 16.89
CA ILE A 10 -54.96 -14.60 17.33
C ILE A 10 -53.95 -15.70 17.02
N LEU A 11 -52.83 -15.35 16.40
CA LEU A 11 -51.64 -16.20 16.35
C LEU A 11 -50.40 -15.34 16.63
N ALA A 12 -49.90 -15.45 17.85
CA ALA A 12 -48.53 -15.11 18.16
C ALA A 12 -47.61 -16.15 17.51
N VAL A 13 -46.59 -15.69 16.78
CA VAL A 13 -45.48 -16.53 16.32
C VAL A 13 -44.21 -15.98 16.95
N PHE A 14 -43.66 -16.74 17.89
CA PHE A 14 -42.25 -16.73 18.27
C PHE A 14 -41.56 -17.92 17.59
N LEU A 15 -40.22 -17.88 17.52
CA LEU A 15 -39.25 -18.82 16.92
C LEU A 15 -38.86 -18.50 15.47
N LEU A 16 -37.60 -18.56 15.06
CA LEU A 16 -36.27 -18.61 15.70
C LEU A 16 -35.26 -18.43 14.54
N LEU A 17 -34.01 -18.09 14.87
CA LEU A 17 -32.78 -18.37 14.09
C LEU A 17 -32.51 -17.52 12.83
N GLY A 18 -31.49 -16.69 12.99
CA GLY A 18 -30.76 -16.03 11.91
C GLY A 18 -29.64 -15.20 12.52
N SER A 19 -28.78 -15.81 13.33
CA SER A 19 -27.47 -15.26 13.62
C SER A 19 -26.77 -14.99 12.29
N VAL A 20 -26.69 -13.72 11.88
CA VAL A 20 -25.79 -13.33 10.80
C VAL A 20 -24.39 -13.35 11.40
N VAL A 21 -23.82 -14.55 11.45
CA VAL A 21 -22.40 -14.75 11.59
C VAL A 21 -21.75 -14.26 10.30
N ALA A 22 -20.71 -13.46 10.49
CA ALA A 22 -19.64 -13.12 9.55
C ALA A 22 -20.00 -12.22 8.35
N ALA A 23 -19.65 -10.94 8.48
CA ALA A 23 -18.77 -10.34 7.49
C ALA A 23 -17.34 -10.35 8.05
N ALA A 24 -16.79 -11.55 8.20
CA ALA A 24 -15.36 -11.73 8.35
C ALA A 24 -14.78 -11.75 6.94
N ASP A 25 -14.31 -10.60 6.47
CA ASP A 25 -13.26 -10.55 5.45
C ASP A 25 -12.25 -9.50 5.89
N SER A 26 -11.59 -9.80 7.02
CA SER A 26 -10.27 -9.25 7.27
C SER A 26 -9.34 -9.87 6.22
N GLU A 27 -9.13 -9.20 5.10
CA GLU A 27 -8.12 -9.60 4.11
C GLU A 27 -6.73 -9.39 4.74
N LYS A 28 -6.36 -10.30 5.65
CA LYS A 28 -5.12 -10.27 6.42
C LYS A 28 -3.99 -10.72 5.52
N ILE A 29 -3.22 -9.78 5.00
CA ILE A 29 -1.84 -10.10 4.57
C ILE A 29 -0.94 -9.81 5.75
N LEU A 30 -0.17 -10.85 6.09
CA LEU A 30 0.48 -11.04 7.38
C LEU A 30 1.92 -10.53 7.28
N PRO A 31 2.47 -9.99 8.38
CA PRO A 31 3.85 -9.53 8.37
C PRO A 31 4.82 -10.66 8.00
N ILE A 32 5.82 -10.30 7.21
CA ILE A 32 7.02 -11.08 6.94
C ILE A 32 7.70 -11.35 8.29
N GLY A 33 7.95 -12.63 8.59
CA GLY A 33 8.59 -13.04 9.85
C GLY A 33 7.73 -13.81 10.84
N GLY A 34 6.43 -13.93 10.61
CA GLY A 34 5.55 -14.82 11.39
C GLY A 34 4.75 -15.81 10.53
N VAL A 35 4.51 -15.45 9.26
CA VAL A 35 3.68 -16.26 8.34
C VAL A 35 4.31 -16.40 6.95
N VAL A 36 4.99 -15.37 6.46
CA VAL A 36 5.71 -15.42 5.18
C VAL A 36 7.18 -15.75 5.43
N ASN A 37 7.69 -16.78 4.75
CA ASN A 37 9.09 -17.19 4.74
C ASN A 37 9.58 -17.30 3.29
N GLU A 38 10.84 -17.72 3.10
CA GLU A 38 11.43 -17.83 1.77
C GLU A 38 10.62 -18.74 0.82
N ALA A 39 10.10 -19.86 1.33
CA ALA A 39 9.34 -20.82 0.54
C ALA A 39 7.97 -20.28 0.11
N THR A 40 7.32 -19.46 0.96
CA THR A 40 5.97 -18.93 0.71
C THR A 40 5.97 -17.49 0.16
N LEU A 41 7.14 -16.86 0.00
CA LEU A 41 7.23 -15.45 -0.39
C LEU A 41 6.47 -15.13 -1.68
N ASN A 42 6.55 -15.99 -2.70
CA ASN A 42 5.88 -15.77 -3.99
C ASN A 42 4.36 -16.01 -3.93
N ASP A 43 3.83 -16.66 -2.89
CA ASP A 43 2.39 -16.86 -2.69
C ASP A 43 1.70 -15.57 -2.25
N TYR A 44 2.45 -14.72 -1.53
CA TYR A 44 1.98 -13.45 -0.98
C TYR A 44 2.46 -12.24 -1.76
N TYR A 45 3.61 -12.33 -2.43
CA TYR A 45 4.21 -11.21 -3.12
C TYR A 45 4.58 -11.51 -4.57
N LEU A 46 4.38 -10.53 -5.44
CA LEU A 46 5.11 -10.44 -6.70
C LEU A 46 6.42 -9.70 -6.43
N ILE A 47 7.50 -10.13 -7.09
CA ILE A 47 8.83 -9.61 -6.83
C ILE A 47 9.33 -8.92 -8.08
N GLN A 48 9.75 -7.67 -7.93
CA GLN A 48 10.35 -6.87 -8.99
C GLN A 48 11.79 -6.56 -8.60
N THR A 49 12.74 -7.30 -9.15
CA THR A 49 14.17 -7.11 -8.87
C THR A 49 15.01 -7.51 -10.07
N GLY A 50 16.13 -6.82 -10.28
CA GLY A 50 17.13 -7.20 -11.28
C GLY A 50 17.88 -8.48 -10.92
N ASN A 51 17.91 -8.85 -9.63
CA ASN A 51 18.60 -10.04 -9.14
C ASN A 51 17.88 -10.63 -7.91
N ARG A 52 17.46 -11.90 -7.98
CA ARG A 52 16.78 -12.56 -6.85
C ARG A 52 17.63 -12.65 -5.58
N ALA A 53 18.97 -12.65 -5.69
CA ALA A 53 19.88 -12.62 -4.55
C ALA A 53 19.81 -11.31 -3.73
N ASN A 54 19.07 -10.30 -4.22
CA ASN A 54 18.81 -9.05 -3.52
C ASN A 54 17.81 -9.17 -2.39
N LEU A 55 17.11 -10.30 -2.29
CA LEU A 55 16.12 -10.56 -1.27
C LEU A 55 16.69 -11.61 -0.31
N ARG A 56 16.77 -11.28 0.98
CA ARG A 56 17.28 -12.20 1.99
C ARG A 56 16.46 -12.10 3.25
N PHE A 57 16.09 -13.23 3.83
CA PHE A 57 15.54 -13.25 5.18
C PHE A 57 16.69 -13.12 6.18
N ILE A 58 16.61 -12.13 7.07
CA ILE A 58 17.60 -11.90 8.13
C ILE A 58 16.90 -11.68 9.47
N PRO A 59 17.58 -11.83 10.62
CA PRO A 59 17.01 -11.47 11.91
C PRO A 59 16.60 -9.98 11.98
N ASP A 60 15.44 -9.68 12.57
CA ASP A 60 14.99 -8.32 12.84
C ASP A 60 15.96 -7.66 13.85
N PRO A 61 16.52 -6.47 13.53
CA PRO A 61 17.45 -5.77 14.43
C PRO A 61 16.86 -5.45 15.82
N GLU A 62 15.54 -5.28 15.93
CA GLU A 62 14.87 -4.99 17.22
C GLU A 62 14.38 -6.26 17.93
N LYS A 63 14.18 -7.35 17.19
CA LYS A 63 13.65 -8.62 17.72
C LYS A 63 14.30 -9.80 17.00
N PRO A 64 15.54 -10.19 17.33
CA PRO A 64 16.30 -11.19 16.57
C PRO A 64 15.66 -12.58 16.44
N SER A 65 14.63 -12.88 17.23
CA SER A 65 13.81 -14.10 17.10
C SER A 65 12.80 -14.07 15.94
N ARG A 66 12.56 -12.90 15.35
CA ARG A 66 11.73 -12.71 14.15
C ARG A 66 12.63 -12.50 12.95
N MET A 67 12.28 -13.11 11.81
CA MET A 67 12.94 -12.87 10.53
C MET A 67 12.26 -11.73 9.78
N VAL A 68 13.00 -10.91 9.06
CA VAL A 68 12.48 -9.84 8.19
C VAL A 68 13.13 -9.94 6.82
N LEU A 69 12.53 -9.32 5.82
CA LEU A 69 13.06 -9.33 4.46
C LEU A 69 13.99 -8.13 4.26
N GLU A 70 15.27 -8.40 4.05
CA GLU A 70 16.22 -7.44 3.50
C GLU A 70 16.01 -7.34 1.99
N LEU A 71 15.92 -6.11 1.47
CA LEU A 71 15.92 -5.81 0.06
C LEU A 71 17.13 -4.94 -0.25
N THR A 72 18.00 -5.41 -1.14
CA THR A 72 19.18 -4.68 -1.62
C THR A 72 18.96 -4.20 -3.05
N LEU A 73 19.42 -3.00 -3.37
CA LEU A 73 19.57 -2.53 -4.75
C LEU A 73 21.02 -2.14 -4.96
N ARG A 74 21.67 -2.73 -5.97
CA ARG A 74 23.01 -2.34 -6.42
C ARG A 74 22.90 -1.51 -7.69
N GLY A 75 23.79 -0.54 -7.87
CA GLY A 75 23.80 0.27 -9.09
C GLY A 75 24.10 -0.53 -10.36
N SER A 76 24.75 -1.69 -10.22
CA SER A 76 25.02 -2.62 -11.30
C SER A 76 23.89 -3.63 -11.56
N ASP A 77 22.82 -3.64 -10.77
CA ASP A 77 21.71 -4.55 -11.00
C ASP A 77 20.97 -4.17 -12.30
N PRO A 78 20.58 -5.18 -13.12
CA PRO A 78 19.69 -4.94 -14.26
C PRO A 78 18.38 -4.27 -13.84
N GLU A 79 17.75 -3.56 -14.77
CA GLU A 79 16.42 -3.04 -14.54
C GLU A 79 15.39 -4.18 -14.36
N ALA A 80 14.40 -3.94 -13.51
CA ALA A 80 13.21 -4.77 -13.38
C ALA A 80 11.96 -3.91 -13.52
N ALA A 81 10.99 -4.37 -14.31
CA ALA A 81 9.83 -3.57 -14.69
C ALA A 81 10.24 -2.16 -15.17
N THR A 82 11.19 -2.13 -16.13
CA THR A 82 11.69 -0.93 -16.83
C THR A 82 12.28 0.17 -15.94
N SER A 83 12.89 -0.19 -14.80
CA SER A 83 13.62 0.74 -13.94
C SER A 83 14.50 0.00 -12.93
N HIS A 84 15.39 0.72 -12.23
CA HIS A 84 16.16 0.17 -11.11
C HIS A 84 15.30 0.01 -9.84
N ARG A 85 15.13 -1.24 -9.40
CA ARG A 85 14.33 -1.58 -8.23
C ARG A 85 14.67 -2.94 -7.64
N THR A 86 14.41 -3.05 -6.34
CA THR A 86 14.16 -4.31 -5.64
C THR A 86 12.95 -4.08 -4.74
N GLU A 87 11.78 -4.51 -5.19
CA GLU A 87 10.50 -4.30 -4.51
C GLU A 87 9.70 -5.60 -4.41
N ILE A 88 8.91 -5.68 -3.34
CA ILE A 88 7.79 -6.62 -3.25
C ILE A 88 6.48 -5.87 -3.47
N LEU A 89 5.58 -6.53 -4.17
CA LEU A 89 4.21 -6.11 -4.44
C LEU A 89 3.29 -7.08 -3.72
N GLY A 90 2.41 -6.61 -2.84
CA GLY A 90 1.45 -7.52 -2.21
C GLY A 90 0.46 -8.05 -3.23
N ARG A 91 0.30 -9.37 -3.29
CA ARG A 91 -0.76 -10.03 -4.05
C ARG A 91 -2.08 -9.86 -3.29
N LYS A 92 -3.21 -10.12 -3.98
CA LYS A 92 -4.55 -10.13 -3.36
C LYS A 92 -4.95 -8.81 -2.71
N ASP A 93 -4.46 -7.67 -3.21
CA ASP A 93 -5.14 -6.40 -2.91
C ASP A 93 -6.50 -6.40 -3.61
N GLY A 94 -7.56 -5.91 -2.96
CA GLY A 94 -8.90 -5.79 -3.52
C GLY A 94 -8.98 -4.87 -4.75
N LEU A 95 -10.11 -4.88 -5.47
CA LEU A 95 -10.31 -3.99 -6.62
C LEU A 95 -10.12 -2.51 -6.21
N GLY A 96 -9.43 -1.72 -7.05
CA GLY A 96 -9.30 -0.27 -6.86
C GLY A 96 -10.58 0.45 -7.28
N ASN A 97 -10.74 1.69 -6.81
CA ASN A 97 -11.91 2.56 -7.07
C ASN A 97 -13.26 1.96 -6.63
N GLN A 98 -13.27 1.11 -5.60
CA GLN A 98 -14.52 0.71 -4.95
C GLN A 98 -15.00 1.82 -4.00
N GLU A 99 -16.31 1.88 -3.77
CA GLU A 99 -16.97 2.86 -2.88
C GLU A 99 -16.67 2.64 -1.39
N GLU A 100 -15.75 1.74 -1.06
CA GLU A 100 -15.45 1.36 0.32
C GLU A 100 -14.04 1.76 0.75
N ALA A 101 -13.86 1.93 2.06
CA ALA A 101 -12.56 2.25 2.61
C ALA A 101 -11.59 1.09 2.43
N ARG A 102 -10.34 1.43 2.15
CA ARG A 102 -9.20 0.52 2.12
C ARG A 102 -8.10 1.03 3.04
N TRP A 103 -7.43 0.09 3.69
CA TRP A 103 -6.31 0.35 4.57
C TRP A 103 -5.07 -0.37 4.08
N TYR A 104 -3.94 0.32 4.21
CA TYR A 104 -2.63 -0.17 3.84
C TYR A 104 -1.65 0.10 4.97
N GLY A 105 -0.88 -0.91 5.35
CA GLY A 105 0.17 -0.83 6.34
C GLY A 105 1.50 -1.24 5.73
N PHE A 106 2.55 -0.48 6.01
CA PHE A 106 3.91 -0.77 5.61
C PHE A 106 4.83 -0.59 6.82
N GLU A 107 5.81 -1.49 6.93
CA GLU A 107 6.95 -1.27 7.81
C GLU A 107 8.25 -1.42 7.06
N PHE A 108 9.13 -0.43 7.21
CA PHE A 108 10.45 -0.45 6.63
C PHE A 108 11.50 0.08 7.60
N TYR A 109 12.66 -0.55 7.63
CA TYR A 109 13.81 -0.16 8.41
C TYR A 109 14.84 0.48 7.50
N VAL A 110 15.28 1.68 7.85
CA VAL A 110 16.39 2.34 7.15
C VAL A 110 17.67 2.12 7.97
N PRO A 111 18.65 1.34 7.48
CA PRO A 111 19.81 0.97 8.28
C PRO A 111 20.74 2.14 8.60
N PRO A 112 21.61 2.03 9.65
CA PRO A 112 22.55 3.08 10.04
C PRO A 112 23.63 3.36 8.97
N ASP A 113 23.90 2.40 8.08
CA ASP A 113 24.85 2.52 6.96
C ASP A 113 24.20 3.08 5.67
N TRP A 114 22.95 3.57 5.74
CA TRP A 114 22.26 4.15 4.59
C TRP A 114 23.01 5.37 4.03
N ARG A 115 23.39 5.26 2.75
CA ARG A 115 23.99 6.36 2.00
C ARG A 115 22.93 7.33 1.51
N GLN A 116 23.23 8.63 1.58
CA GLN A 116 22.35 9.68 1.07
C GLN A 116 22.52 9.85 -0.45
N TYR A 117 21.40 10.03 -1.15
CA TYR A 117 21.37 10.30 -2.58
C TYR A 117 20.67 11.63 -2.84
N PRO A 118 21.12 12.39 -3.86
CA PRO A 118 20.48 13.65 -4.25
C PRO A 118 19.14 13.43 -4.96
N THR A 119 18.93 12.25 -5.55
CA THR A 119 17.68 11.82 -6.18
C THR A 119 16.78 11.10 -5.19
N ALA A 120 15.47 11.19 -5.42
CA ALA A 120 14.49 10.52 -4.58
C ALA A 120 14.52 8.99 -4.77
N ILE A 121 14.62 8.28 -3.66
CA ILE A 121 14.45 6.83 -3.56
C ILE A 121 13.11 6.54 -2.90
N VAL A 122 12.22 5.82 -3.57
CA VAL A 122 10.92 5.44 -3.00
C VAL A 122 11.08 4.16 -2.19
N VAL A 123 10.58 4.16 -0.95
CA VAL A 123 10.68 3.01 -0.03
C VAL A 123 9.34 2.34 0.29
N ALA A 124 8.23 3.05 0.11
CA ALA A 124 6.89 2.52 0.18
C ALA A 124 5.99 3.31 -0.78
N GLN A 125 5.10 2.64 -1.49
CA GLN A 125 4.20 3.30 -2.43
C GLN A 125 2.87 2.55 -2.59
N LEU A 126 1.80 3.33 -2.77
CA LEU A 126 0.54 2.85 -3.31
C LEU A 126 0.52 3.29 -4.76
N HIS A 127 0.72 2.34 -5.66
CA HIS A 127 0.72 2.59 -7.08
C HIS A 127 -0.71 2.52 -7.61
N GLY A 128 -0.94 3.21 -8.73
CA GLY A 128 -2.22 3.16 -9.43
C GLY A 128 -2.10 2.40 -10.74
N ASN A 129 -2.73 2.95 -11.77
CA ASN A 129 -2.82 2.37 -13.09
C ASN A 129 -1.46 2.16 -13.78
N ASP A 130 -1.06 0.90 -13.99
CA ASP A 130 0.20 0.52 -14.63
C ASP A 130 0.34 0.87 -16.11
N ARG A 131 -0.77 1.20 -16.79
CA ARG A 131 -0.67 1.73 -18.16
C ARG A 131 -0.19 3.18 -18.17
N LEU A 132 -0.34 3.88 -17.05
CA LEU A 132 0.14 5.24 -16.89
C LEU A 132 1.60 5.19 -16.40
N ARG A 133 2.51 5.78 -17.17
CA ARG A 133 3.91 5.99 -16.75
C ARG A 133 4.02 7.22 -15.84
N LEU A 134 3.26 7.21 -14.74
CA LEU A 134 3.19 8.29 -13.76
C LEU A 134 3.73 7.83 -12.41
N SER A 135 4.11 8.79 -11.58
CA SER A 135 4.46 8.48 -10.19
C SER A 135 3.25 7.91 -9.43
N PRO A 136 3.47 7.09 -8.39
CA PRO A 136 2.38 6.52 -7.60
C PRO A 136 1.52 7.61 -6.94
N PRO A 137 0.21 7.36 -6.72
CA PRO A 137 -0.64 8.28 -5.97
C PRO A 137 -0.16 8.61 -4.56
N VAL A 138 0.46 7.64 -3.88
CA VAL A 138 1.09 7.84 -2.56
C VAL A 138 2.49 7.24 -2.59
N SER A 139 3.49 7.98 -2.13
CA SER A 139 4.81 7.40 -1.85
C SER A 139 5.53 8.06 -0.68
N ILE A 140 6.34 7.24 0.01
CA ILE A 140 7.38 7.71 0.91
C ILE A 140 8.71 7.70 0.16
N GLN A 141 9.35 8.86 0.13
CA GLN A 141 10.61 9.09 -0.58
C GLN A 141 11.70 9.47 0.41
N ILE A 142 12.91 8.96 0.19
CA ILE A 142 14.12 9.38 0.87
C ILE A 142 14.97 10.16 -0.12
N GLN A 143 15.38 11.37 0.26
CA GLN A 143 16.22 12.23 -0.56
C GLN A 143 17.03 13.18 0.33
N GLY A 144 18.35 13.25 0.14
CA GLY A 144 19.20 14.24 0.80
C GLY A 144 19.08 14.28 2.34
N GLY A 145 19.02 13.13 3.01
CA GLY A 145 18.91 13.06 4.48
C GLY A 145 17.50 13.33 5.02
N ARG A 146 16.50 13.39 4.15
CA ARG A 146 15.12 13.71 4.49
C ARG A 146 14.17 12.64 3.98
N MET A 147 13.03 12.55 4.63
CA MET A 147 11.90 11.75 4.21
C MET A 147 10.77 12.66 3.75
N PHE A 148 10.08 12.28 2.69
CA PHE A 148 8.98 13.04 2.10
C PHE A 148 7.76 12.13 1.92
N LEU A 149 6.58 12.64 2.25
CA LEU A 149 5.32 12.11 1.75
C LEU A 149 5.00 12.83 0.46
N MET A 150 4.89 12.10 -0.64
CA MET A 150 4.45 12.61 -1.93
C MET A 150 3.07 12.07 -2.24
N LEU A 151 2.15 12.97 -2.60
CA LEU A 151 0.83 12.63 -3.10
C LEU A 151 0.68 13.10 -4.56
N GLN A 152 0.03 12.28 -5.38
CA GLN A 152 -0.25 12.60 -6.77
C GLN A 152 -1.63 12.11 -7.20
N HIS A 153 -2.31 12.89 -8.06
CA HIS A 153 -3.55 12.46 -8.69
C HIS A 153 -3.73 13.09 -10.08
N ASN A 154 -4.70 12.58 -10.83
CA ASN A 154 -5.14 13.16 -12.10
C ASN A 154 -6.62 12.83 -12.31
N THR A 155 -7.40 13.80 -12.76
CA THR A 155 -8.85 13.66 -13.00
C THR A 155 -9.20 13.27 -14.43
N ASN A 156 -8.22 13.21 -15.32
CA ASN A 156 -8.46 12.84 -16.71
C ASN A 156 -8.62 11.32 -16.84
N ALA A 157 -9.59 10.90 -17.64
CA ALA A 157 -9.79 9.50 -17.99
C ALA A 157 -8.62 8.98 -18.83
N VAL A 158 -8.25 7.71 -18.65
CA VAL A 158 -7.13 7.09 -19.37
C VAL A 158 -7.37 7.03 -20.88
N THR A 159 -8.61 6.79 -21.29
CA THR A 159 -9.05 6.73 -22.70
C THR A 159 -9.61 8.06 -23.22
N GLY A 160 -9.50 9.13 -22.43
CA GLY A 160 -10.01 10.45 -22.79
C GLY A 160 -9.16 11.16 -23.84
N ARG A 161 -9.70 12.26 -24.39
CA ARG A 161 -9.00 13.12 -25.37
C ARG A 161 -7.69 13.71 -24.85
N THR A 162 -7.61 13.93 -23.55
CA THR A 162 -6.41 14.44 -22.86
C THR A 162 -6.03 13.45 -21.76
N PRO A 163 -5.30 12.37 -22.05
CA PRO A 163 -4.96 11.37 -21.04
C PRO A 163 -4.05 11.94 -19.94
N PRO A 164 -3.95 11.25 -18.79
CA PRO A 164 -3.03 11.64 -17.71
C PRO A 164 -1.56 11.65 -18.18
N THR A 165 -0.85 12.72 -17.83
CA THR A 165 0.58 12.93 -18.05
C THR A 165 1.20 13.56 -16.82
N THR A 166 2.53 13.56 -16.69
CA THR A 166 3.20 14.27 -15.58
C THR A 166 2.85 15.76 -15.58
N ALA A 167 2.75 16.38 -16.76
CA ALA A 167 2.50 17.83 -16.90
C ALA A 167 1.09 18.26 -16.51
N ASN A 168 0.08 17.39 -16.65
CA ASN A 168 -1.30 17.68 -16.26
C ASN A 168 -1.75 16.96 -14.98
N SER A 169 -0.82 16.32 -14.26
CA SER A 169 -1.08 15.72 -12.95
C SER A 169 -0.78 16.72 -11.84
N ILE A 170 -1.52 16.61 -10.74
CA ILE A 170 -1.24 17.39 -9.54
C ILE A 170 -0.35 16.56 -8.63
N ARG A 171 0.86 17.06 -8.35
CA ARG A 171 1.82 16.47 -7.41
C ARG A 171 2.13 17.46 -6.31
N PHE A 172 2.15 17.01 -5.07
CA PHE A 172 2.51 17.85 -3.94
C PHE A 172 3.07 17.02 -2.77
N TYR A 173 3.72 17.71 -1.84
CA TYR A 173 4.43 17.11 -0.71
C TYR A 173 3.86 17.66 0.60
N PRO A 174 2.76 17.09 1.13
CA PRO A 174 2.12 17.62 2.34
C PRO A 174 3.01 17.50 3.58
N TRP A 175 4.03 16.65 3.55
CA TRP A 175 4.94 16.48 4.66
C TRP A 175 6.37 16.16 4.20
N HIS A 176 7.33 16.69 4.96
CA HIS A 176 8.72 16.26 4.92
C HIS A 176 9.34 16.35 6.33
N GLY A 177 10.32 15.50 6.61
CA GLY A 177 11.02 15.49 7.90
C GLY A 177 12.43 14.94 7.81
N PRO A 178 13.21 15.01 8.91
CA PRO A 178 14.51 14.38 8.95
C PRO A 178 14.38 12.86 8.81
N LEU A 179 15.30 12.26 8.05
CA LEU A 179 15.50 10.82 8.08
C LEU A 179 16.36 10.47 9.30
N ILE A 180 15.87 9.56 10.12
CA ILE A 180 16.58 8.98 11.27
C ILE A 180 16.96 7.56 10.88
N LEU A 181 18.26 7.32 10.78
CA LEU A 181 18.80 6.01 10.42
C LEU A 181 18.76 5.04 11.60
N GLY A 182 18.86 3.76 11.31
CA GLY A 182 18.86 2.69 12.30
C GLY A 182 17.50 2.45 12.95
N ARG A 183 16.40 2.80 12.29
CA ARG A 183 15.05 2.80 12.87
C ARG A 183 13.99 2.23 11.92
N TRP A 184 12.99 1.57 12.51
CA TRP A 184 11.75 1.18 11.84
C TRP A 184 10.79 2.36 11.67
N TYR A 185 10.23 2.46 10.48
CA TYR A 185 9.16 3.38 10.12
C TYR A 185 7.90 2.59 9.82
N ARG A 186 6.78 3.09 10.34
CA ARG A 186 5.44 2.55 10.13
C ARG A 186 4.60 3.55 9.37
N LEU A 187 4.23 3.21 8.14
CA LEU A 187 3.30 3.97 7.32
C LEU A 187 1.94 3.27 7.35
N ILE A 188 0.89 3.99 7.73
CA ILE A 188 -0.49 3.52 7.61
C ILE A 188 -1.24 4.50 6.72
N VAL A 189 -2.04 3.99 5.80
CA VAL A 189 -2.88 4.78 4.90
C VAL A 189 -4.29 4.24 4.96
N ARG A 190 -5.26 5.14 5.12
CA ARG A 190 -6.69 4.86 4.93
C ARG A 190 -7.20 5.68 3.76
N THR A 191 -7.95 5.07 2.86
CA THR A 191 -8.40 5.77 1.66
C THR A 191 -9.74 5.27 1.15
N TYR A 192 -10.52 6.19 0.61
CA TYR A 192 -11.48 5.90 -0.45
C TYR A 192 -10.85 6.39 -1.74
N TRP A 193 -10.50 5.46 -2.63
CA TRP A 193 -9.83 5.79 -3.87
C TRP A 193 -10.81 6.44 -4.85
N SER A 194 -10.46 7.63 -5.34
CA SER A 194 -11.21 8.25 -6.42
C SER A 194 -10.33 9.18 -7.26
N ALA A 195 -10.52 9.11 -8.57
CA ALA A 195 -10.03 10.10 -9.52
C ALA A 195 -11.00 11.29 -9.67
N MET A 196 -12.18 11.23 -9.06
CA MET A 196 -13.25 12.22 -9.23
C MET A 196 -13.23 13.29 -8.12
N PRO A 197 -13.46 14.57 -8.47
CA PRO A 197 -13.73 15.60 -7.48
C PRO A 197 -14.94 15.24 -6.62
N GLY A 198 -14.87 15.56 -5.32
CA GLY A 198 -15.97 15.33 -4.38
C GLY A 198 -16.02 13.95 -3.73
N ALA A 199 -15.21 12.98 -4.17
CA ALA A 199 -15.37 11.58 -3.74
C ALA A 199 -14.17 10.97 -2.98
N GLY A 200 -12.93 11.39 -3.28
CA GLY A 200 -11.76 10.77 -2.66
C GLY A 200 -11.54 11.22 -1.22
N GLU A 201 -11.08 10.28 -0.40
CA GLU A 201 -10.61 10.57 0.96
C GLU A 201 -9.28 9.87 1.22
N LEU A 202 -8.42 10.52 1.99
CA LEU A 202 -7.11 9.98 2.34
C LEU A 202 -6.74 10.43 3.74
N ASP A 203 -6.30 9.50 4.58
CA ASP A 203 -5.53 9.76 5.79
C ASP A 203 -4.21 9.01 5.70
N VAL A 204 -3.10 9.68 6.02
CA VAL A 204 -1.76 9.09 6.02
C VAL A 204 -1.11 9.31 7.38
N TRP A 205 -0.65 8.24 8.02
CA TRP A 205 0.08 8.28 9.28
C TRP A 205 1.50 7.75 9.11
N LEU A 206 2.45 8.41 9.76
CA LEU A 206 3.83 7.92 9.91
C LEU A 206 4.19 7.88 11.39
N ASN A 207 4.54 6.69 11.88
CA ASN A 207 4.90 6.45 13.28
C ASN A 207 3.85 7.01 14.28
N GLY A 208 2.56 6.83 13.99
CA GLY A 208 1.46 7.34 14.82
C GLY A 208 1.01 8.76 14.54
N ASN A 209 1.79 9.56 13.81
CA ASN A 209 1.45 10.96 13.53
C ASN A 209 0.67 11.07 12.22
N LEU A 210 -0.51 11.69 12.25
CA LEU A 210 -1.29 12.01 11.06
C LEU A 210 -0.56 13.09 10.24
N LEU A 211 -0.02 12.72 9.08
CA LEU A 211 0.75 13.60 8.19
C LEU A 211 -0.14 14.33 7.19
N ALA A 212 -1.19 13.67 6.71
CA ALA A 212 -2.09 14.22 5.71
C ALA A 212 -3.51 13.73 5.95
N ARG A 213 -4.47 14.62 5.73
CA ARG A 213 -5.91 14.34 5.72
C ARG A 213 -6.56 15.09 4.57
N GLN A 214 -7.22 14.36 3.69
CA GLN A 214 -7.94 14.89 2.54
C GLN A 214 -9.36 14.31 2.49
N ARG A 215 -10.34 15.13 2.15
CA ARG A 215 -11.76 14.75 2.04
C ARG A 215 -12.36 15.41 0.81
N GLY A 216 -13.19 14.67 0.08
CA GLY A 216 -13.89 15.17 -1.10
C GLY A 216 -12.98 15.63 -2.25
N VAL A 217 -11.76 15.11 -2.35
CA VAL A 217 -10.79 15.48 -3.40
C VAL A 217 -10.25 14.25 -4.10
N PRO A 218 -9.85 14.33 -5.38
CA PRO A 218 -9.21 13.20 -6.03
C PRO A 218 -7.89 12.84 -5.35
N ASN A 219 -7.60 11.55 -5.26
CA ASN A 219 -6.41 11.02 -4.58
C ASN A 219 -5.75 9.86 -5.34
N THR A 220 -6.19 9.57 -6.56
CA THR A 220 -5.59 8.60 -7.46
C THR A 220 -5.85 8.96 -8.93
N TYR A 221 -5.56 8.04 -9.83
CA TYR A 221 -5.88 8.09 -11.26
C TYR A 221 -7.11 7.25 -11.58
N ASP A 222 -7.64 7.43 -12.78
CA ASP A 222 -8.54 6.46 -13.36
C ASP A 222 -7.84 5.09 -13.50
N THR A 223 -8.33 4.08 -12.79
CA THR A 223 -7.77 2.71 -12.80
C THR A 223 -8.53 1.77 -13.72
N SER A 224 -9.58 2.21 -14.43
CA SER A 224 -10.46 1.36 -15.26
C SER A 224 -9.69 0.49 -16.27
N GLU A 225 -8.59 1.02 -16.81
CA GLU A 225 -7.72 0.35 -17.78
C GLU A 225 -6.46 -0.30 -17.16
N GLY A 226 -6.27 -0.19 -15.84
CA GLY A 226 -5.12 -0.77 -15.13
C GLY A 226 -5.20 -2.29 -14.99
N ILE A 227 -4.07 -2.95 -14.72
CA ILE A 227 -4.06 -4.41 -14.46
C ILE A 227 -4.97 -4.69 -13.26
N GLY A 228 -6.09 -5.35 -13.53
CA GLY A 228 -7.10 -5.70 -12.54
C GLY A 228 -7.91 -4.52 -11.99
N GLY A 229 -7.79 -3.31 -12.54
CA GLY A 229 -8.54 -2.14 -12.07
C GLY A 229 -8.10 -1.58 -10.72
N ARG A 230 -6.89 -1.89 -10.23
CA ARG A 230 -6.51 -1.72 -8.82
C ARG A 230 -5.48 -0.61 -8.59
N ASN A 231 -5.59 0.05 -7.44
CA ASN A 231 -4.41 0.58 -6.77
C ASN A 231 -3.78 -0.59 -6.01
N TYR A 232 -2.47 -0.56 -5.81
CA TYR A 232 -1.77 -1.68 -5.19
C TYR A 232 -0.54 -1.23 -4.39
N ALA A 233 -0.20 -1.97 -3.35
CA ALA A 233 0.89 -1.62 -2.45
C ALA A 233 2.22 -2.28 -2.85
N LYS A 234 3.29 -1.47 -2.83
CA LYS A 234 4.69 -1.91 -2.97
C LYS A 234 5.55 -1.37 -1.83
N THR A 235 6.51 -2.17 -1.38
CA THR A 235 7.57 -1.75 -0.46
C THR A 235 8.91 -2.34 -0.92
N GLY A 236 10.01 -1.64 -0.64
CA GLY A 236 11.31 -2.01 -1.16
C GLY A 236 12.15 -0.79 -1.50
N ILE A 237 12.94 -0.89 -2.57
CA ILE A 237 13.77 0.20 -3.05
C ILE A 237 13.42 0.43 -4.52
N TYR A 238 12.90 1.60 -4.83
CA TYR A 238 12.71 2.06 -6.21
C TYR A 238 13.50 3.34 -6.46
N ALA A 239 14.47 3.25 -7.38
CA ALA A 239 15.38 4.33 -7.74
C ALA A 239 15.15 4.67 -9.23
N PRO A 240 14.23 5.58 -9.56
CA PRO A 240 13.86 5.86 -10.96
C PRO A 240 15.02 6.37 -11.82
N TYR A 241 16.05 6.95 -11.20
CA TYR A 241 17.25 7.45 -11.86
C TYR A 241 18.49 6.58 -11.59
N GLY A 242 18.29 5.38 -11.04
CA GLY A 242 19.37 4.52 -10.58
C GLY A 242 20.10 5.06 -9.35
N ILE A 243 21.16 4.33 -8.97
CA ILE A 243 22.18 4.75 -8.01
C ILE A 243 23.54 4.55 -8.67
N GLU A 244 24.61 5.07 -8.07
CA GLU A 244 25.97 4.89 -8.59
C GLU A 244 26.32 3.41 -8.80
N ALA A 245 26.96 3.07 -9.93
CA ALA A 245 27.17 1.67 -10.34
C ALA A 245 27.96 0.84 -9.30
N SER A 246 28.85 1.47 -8.54
CA SER A 246 29.64 0.86 -7.46
C SER A 246 28.89 0.72 -6.14
N ASP A 247 27.74 1.35 -6.01
CA ASP A 247 27.02 1.45 -4.74
C ASP A 247 26.01 0.33 -4.56
N ALA A 248 25.65 0.11 -3.29
CA ALA A 248 24.53 -0.69 -2.87
C ALA A 248 23.80 0.01 -1.72
N ILE A 249 22.48 -0.03 -1.75
CA ILE A 249 21.63 0.35 -0.63
C ILE A 249 20.72 -0.78 -0.24
N ARG A 250 20.31 -0.80 1.03
CA ARG A 250 19.40 -1.81 1.55
C ARG A 250 18.40 -1.20 2.50
N ILE A 251 17.22 -1.80 2.55
CA ILE A 251 16.23 -1.61 3.61
C ILE A 251 15.81 -2.97 4.13
N LEU A 252 15.19 -3.00 5.32
CA LEU A 252 14.45 -4.17 5.77
C LEU A 252 12.96 -3.86 5.72
N THR A 253 12.12 -4.88 5.53
CA THR A 253 10.67 -4.75 5.64
C THR A 253 10.08 -5.94 6.39
N ARG A 254 9.05 -5.65 7.20
CA ARG A 254 8.13 -6.65 7.75
C ARG A 254 6.94 -6.88 6.81
N GLY A 255 6.98 -6.36 5.59
CA GLY A 255 5.97 -6.61 4.57
C GLY A 255 4.89 -5.54 4.50
N ILE A 256 3.74 -5.98 3.99
CA ILE A 256 2.57 -5.14 3.68
C ILE A 256 1.35 -5.79 4.32
N VAL A 257 0.53 -4.98 4.97
CA VAL A 257 -0.77 -5.37 5.55
C VAL A 257 -1.89 -4.64 4.82
N TYR A 258 -3.00 -5.33 4.58
CA TYR A 258 -4.22 -4.74 4.05
C TYR A 258 -5.34 -4.79 5.08
N GLY A 259 -6.28 -3.85 4.97
CA GLY A 259 -7.51 -3.83 5.74
C GLY A 259 -8.68 -3.38 4.90
N GLY A 260 -9.82 -4.04 5.09
CA GLY A 260 -11.09 -3.69 4.47
C GLY A 260 -11.81 -2.54 5.19
N PRO A 261 -13.09 -2.29 4.86
CA PRO A 261 -13.84 -1.13 5.34
C PRO A 261 -14.14 -1.17 6.84
N SER A 262 -14.15 -2.37 7.42
CA SER A 262 -14.36 -2.60 8.85
C SER A 262 -13.08 -2.43 9.69
N ALA A 263 -11.91 -2.31 9.06
CA ALA A 263 -10.66 -2.09 9.77
C ALA A 263 -10.59 -0.66 10.30
N GLY A 264 -9.97 -0.51 11.47
CA GLY A 264 -9.55 0.75 12.05
C GLY A 264 -8.03 0.90 12.11
N TYR A 265 -7.57 2.08 12.52
CA TYR A 265 -6.14 2.37 12.66
C TYR A 265 -5.45 1.38 13.62
N GLN A 266 -6.09 1.03 14.73
CA GLN A 266 -5.52 0.11 15.71
C GLN A 266 -5.40 -1.32 15.15
N ASP A 267 -6.35 -1.77 14.33
CA ASP A 267 -6.25 -3.08 13.68
C ASP A 267 -5.01 -3.17 12.78
N MET A 268 -4.70 -2.07 12.08
CA MET A 268 -3.50 -1.99 11.23
C MET A 268 -2.20 -1.98 12.05
N VAL A 269 -2.20 -1.28 13.20
CA VAL A 269 -1.09 -1.29 14.16
C VAL A 269 -0.85 -2.71 14.69
N ASP A 270 -1.89 -3.33 15.22
CA ASP A 270 -1.82 -4.68 15.81
C ASP A 270 -1.42 -5.73 14.78
N ALA A 271 -1.82 -5.57 13.52
CA ALA A 271 -1.43 -6.47 12.44
C ALA A 271 0.05 -6.35 12.07
N LEU A 272 0.64 -5.16 12.14
CA LEU A 272 2.07 -4.92 11.88
C LEU A 272 2.96 -5.35 13.05
N ASP A 273 2.42 -5.35 14.28
CA ASP A 273 3.17 -5.75 15.48
C ASP A 273 3.30 -7.28 15.68
N ARG A 274 2.59 -8.09 14.88
CA ARG A 274 2.67 -9.56 14.91
C ARG A 274 4.00 -10.11 14.38
#